data_AF-A0A191HTY3-F1
#
_entry.id   AF-A0A191HTY3-F1
#
_cell.length_a   1.000
_cell.length_b   1.000
_cell.length_c   1.000
_cell.angle_alpha   90.00
_cell.angle_beta   90.00
_cell.angle_gamma   90.00
#
_symmetry.space_group_name_H-M   'P 1'
#
loop_
_entity.id
_entity.type
_entity.pdbx_description
1 polymer ?
#
loop_
_entity_poly.entity_id
_entity_poly.type
_entity_poly.pdbx_seq_one_letter_code
_entity_poly.pdbx_strand_id
1 'polypeptide(L)'
;MLELNFKVTYYNLSFDLNDNIGKEPICESLCEGDKITAPLISVGVGYILKGWNTVRDGSGVMWDFKNATMPAQDVILYAQWKKTKSDNNNDEISKKR
;
A
#
# COMPACT_ATOMS: atom_id res chain seq x y z
N MET A 1 -31.94 -6.09 32.78
CA MET A 1 -31.33 -5.94 31.45
C MET A 1 -29.87 -5.60 31.66
N LEU A 2 -28.94 -6.36 31.07
CA LEU A 2 -27.54 -5.99 31.01
C LEU A 2 -27.37 -5.10 29.78
N GLU A 3 -26.97 -3.84 29.96
CA GLU A 3 -26.53 -3.00 28.85
C GLU A 3 -25.11 -3.42 28.46
N LEU A 4 -24.97 -4.01 27.27
CA LEU A 4 -23.67 -4.24 26.66
C LEU A 4 -23.15 -2.89 26.14
N ASN A 5 -22.30 -2.24 26.94
CA ASN A 5 -21.54 -1.09 26.49
C ASN A 5 -20.44 -1.57 25.53
N PHE A 6 -20.76 -1.69 24.24
CA PHE A 6 -19.75 -1.90 23.21
C PHE A 6 -18.91 -0.64 23.08
N LYS A 7 -17.67 -0.69 23.58
CA LYS A 7 -16.68 0.36 23.35
C LYS A 7 -16.17 0.21 21.93
N VAL A 8 -16.69 1.02 21.01
CA VAL A 8 -16.18 1.11 19.64
C VAL A 8 -14.80 1.78 19.69
N THR A 9 -13.79 1.10 19.17
CA THR A 9 -12.41 1.61 19.10
C THR A 9 -12.05 1.86 17.64
N TYR A 10 -11.48 3.05 17.39
CA TYR A 10 -11.05 3.48 16.06
C TYR A 10 -9.53 3.47 15.99
N TYR A 11 -9.02 3.16 14.81
CA TYR A 11 -7.60 3.13 14.51
C TYR A 11 -7.33 3.83 13.18
N ASN A 12 -6.11 4.35 13.05
CA ASN A 12 -5.68 5.05 11.84
C ASN A 12 -5.07 4.07 10.85
N LEU A 13 -5.54 4.13 9.62
CA LEU A 13 -4.92 3.50 8.47
C LEU A 13 -4.26 4.57 7.61
N SER A 14 -2.98 4.39 7.31
CA SER A 14 -2.22 5.26 6.41
C SER A 14 -1.63 4.48 5.23
N PHE A 15 -1.72 5.05 4.04
CA PHE A 15 -1.14 4.50 2.82
C PHE A 15 0.08 5.32 2.37
N ASP A 16 1.29 4.78 2.52
CA ASP A 16 2.54 5.43 2.13
C ASP A 16 2.98 4.96 0.74
N LEU A 17 3.18 5.90 -0.20
CA LEU A 17 3.55 5.60 -1.59
C LEU A 17 5.04 5.31 -1.81
N ASN A 18 5.83 5.22 -0.74
CA ASN A 18 7.25 4.90 -0.76
C ASN A 18 8.08 5.82 -1.67
N ASP A 19 7.91 7.13 -1.46
CA ASP A 19 8.59 8.24 -2.16
C ASP A 19 8.31 8.37 -3.68
N ASN A 20 7.41 7.54 -4.24
CA ASN A 20 6.93 7.72 -5.62
C ASN A 20 5.85 8.81 -5.68
N ILE A 21 6.17 9.90 -6.37
CA ILE A 21 5.43 11.16 -6.47
C ILE A 21 3.96 10.94 -6.83
N GLY A 22 3.04 11.30 -5.92
CA GLY A 22 1.62 11.42 -6.26
C GLY A 22 0.65 11.36 -5.09
N LYS A 23 0.56 12.48 -4.34
CA LYS A 23 -0.28 12.73 -3.15
C LYS A 23 0.20 12.10 -1.84
N GLU A 24 0.12 12.93 -0.80
CA GLU A 24 0.35 12.59 0.60
C GLU A 24 -0.40 11.33 1.02
N PRO A 25 0.07 10.64 2.07
CA PRO A 25 -0.57 9.43 2.56
C PRO A 25 -2.08 9.62 2.74
N ILE A 26 -2.86 8.72 2.15
CA ILE A 26 -4.30 8.68 2.40
C ILE A 26 -4.47 8.14 3.82
N CYS A 27 -5.12 8.93 4.67
CA CYS A 27 -5.41 8.57 6.06
C CYS A 27 -6.92 8.37 6.22
N GLU A 28 -7.31 7.20 6.74
CA GLU A 28 -8.69 6.87 7.09
C GLU A 28 -8.74 6.35 8.52
N SER A 29 -9.74 6.79 9.30
CA SER A 29 -10.01 6.22 10.62
C SER A 29 -11.12 5.19 10.50
N LEU A 30 -10.84 3.96 10.92
CA LEU A 30 -11.73 2.79 10.79
C LEU A 30 -11.98 2.14 12.15
N CYS A 31 -13.14 1.52 12.34
CA CYS A 31 -13.38 0.70 13.52
C CYS A 31 -12.56 -0.59 13.42
N GLU A 32 -12.17 -1.16 14.56
CA GLU A 32 -11.66 -2.53 14.59
C GLU A 32 -12.64 -3.49 13.88
N GLY A 33 -12.12 -4.34 12.99
CA GLY A 33 -12.91 -5.30 12.22
C GLY A 33 -13.51 -4.75 10.92
N ASP A 34 -13.43 -3.45 10.66
CA ASP A 34 -13.88 -2.88 9.39
C ASP A 34 -13.06 -3.41 8.23
N LYS A 35 -13.70 -3.60 7.07
CA LYS A 35 -12.98 -3.96 5.84
C LYS A 35 -12.17 -2.77 5.35
N ILE A 36 -10.89 -3.02 5.11
CA ILE A 36 -10.02 -2.06 4.45
C ILE A 36 -10.17 -2.20 2.94
N THR A 37 -10.36 -1.08 2.23
CA THR A 37 -10.36 -1.06 0.76
C THR A 37 -9.06 -0.47 0.23
N ALA A 38 -8.62 -0.96 -0.94
CA ALA A 38 -7.42 -0.42 -1.56
C ALA A 38 -7.71 0.99 -2.09
N PRO A 39 -6.82 1.97 -1.85
CA PRO A 39 -7.05 3.34 -2.29
C PRO A 39 -6.92 3.45 -3.81
N LEU A 40 -7.65 4.39 -4.40
CA LEU A 40 -7.46 4.78 -5.79
C LEU A 40 -6.17 5.61 -5.90
N ILE A 41 -5.15 5.06 -6.54
CA ILE A 41 -3.86 5.74 -6.75
C ILE A 41 -3.60 5.98 -8.24
N SER A 42 -3.04 7.15 -8.56
CA SER A 42 -2.55 7.49 -9.90
C SER A 42 -1.04 7.29 -9.94
N VAL A 43 -0.57 6.27 -10.66
CA VAL A 43 0.85 5.93 -10.74
C VAL A 43 1.53 6.80 -11.79
N GLY A 44 2.70 7.37 -11.47
CA GLY A 44 3.55 8.07 -12.43
C GLY A 44 4.04 7.15 -13.55
N VAL A 45 4.35 7.73 -14.71
CA VAL A 45 4.89 7.00 -15.88
C VAL A 45 6.15 6.22 -15.48
N GLY A 46 6.21 4.92 -15.80
CA GLY A 46 7.40 4.10 -15.57
C GLY A 46 7.30 3.09 -14.41
N TYR A 47 6.18 3.06 -13.67
CA TYR A 47 6.00 2.15 -12.53
C TYR A 47 4.63 1.48 -12.55
N ILE A 48 4.58 0.25 -12.02
CA ILE A 48 3.35 -0.52 -11.76
C ILE A 48 3.32 -0.85 -10.26
N LEU A 49 2.18 -0.60 -9.60
CA LEU A 49 1.98 -1.05 -8.21
C LEU A 49 1.95 -2.59 -8.18
N LYS A 50 2.82 -3.21 -7.39
CA LYS A 50 2.77 -4.65 -7.10
C LYS A 50 1.78 -4.98 -5.99
N GLY A 51 1.64 -4.07 -5.04
CA GLY A 51 0.76 -4.22 -3.88
C GLY A 51 1.21 -3.33 -2.72
N TRP A 52 0.61 -3.58 -1.57
CA TRP A 52 0.84 -2.87 -0.32
C TRP A 52 1.50 -3.81 0.70
N ASN A 53 2.51 -3.37 1.42
CA ASN A 53 3.27 -4.18 2.37
C ASN A 53 3.28 -3.53 3.76
N THR A 54 3.37 -4.33 4.83
CA THR A 54 3.42 -3.82 6.22
C THR A 54 4.76 -3.17 6.58
N VAL A 55 5.80 -3.35 5.76
CA VAL A 55 7.13 -2.77 5.95
C VAL A 55 7.57 -2.05 4.67
N ARG A 56 8.19 -0.87 4.86
CA ARG A 56 8.60 0.03 3.77
C ARG A 56 9.51 -0.64 2.74
N ASP A 57 10.44 -1.48 3.18
CA ASP A 57 11.40 -2.17 2.31
C ASP A 57 10.84 -3.43 1.62
N GLY A 58 9.58 -3.79 1.90
CA GLY A 58 8.91 -4.96 1.33
C GLY A 58 9.21 -6.29 2.02
N SER A 59 9.99 -6.31 3.11
CA SER A 59 10.29 -7.52 3.90
C SER A 59 9.11 -8.01 4.75
N GLY A 60 8.10 -7.16 4.92
CA GLY A 60 6.89 -7.47 5.65
C GLY A 60 5.89 -8.31 4.85
N VAL A 61 4.65 -8.32 5.32
CA VAL A 61 3.56 -9.07 4.72
C VAL A 61 2.88 -8.24 3.64
N MET A 62 2.60 -8.85 2.49
CA MET A 62 1.74 -8.24 1.47
C MET A 62 0.29 -8.22 1.97
N TRP A 63 -0.31 -7.04 1.98
CA TRP A 63 -1.67 -6.84 2.47
C TRP A 63 -2.71 -7.44 1.54
N ASP A 64 -3.65 -8.19 2.10
CA ASP A 64 -4.75 -8.83 1.38
C ASP A 64 -6.07 -8.13 1.66
N PHE A 65 -6.45 -7.18 0.81
CA PHE A 65 -7.71 -6.43 0.92
C PHE A 65 -8.97 -7.31 0.79
N LYS A 66 -8.85 -8.56 0.33
CA LYS A 66 -10.00 -9.46 0.21
C LYS A 66 -10.41 -10.02 1.57
N ASN A 67 -9.43 -10.34 2.40
CA ASN A 67 -9.63 -11.09 3.64
C ASN A 67 -9.25 -10.32 4.91
N ALA A 68 -8.39 -9.31 4.82
CA ALA A 68 -7.94 -8.55 5.98
C ALA A 68 -8.95 -7.47 6.39
N THR A 69 -9.03 -7.24 7.69
CA THR A 69 -9.82 -6.17 8.32
C THR A 69 -8.91 -5.28 9.15
N MET A 70 -9.42 -4.13 9.59
CA MET A 70 -8.69 -3.24 10.48
C MET A 70 -8.37 -3.95 11.80
N PRO A 71 -7.09 -4.09 12.18
CA PRO A 71 -6.71 -4.69 13.45
C PRO A 71 -6.95 -3.70 14.60
N ALA A 72 -6.77 -4.18 15.84
CA ALA A 72 -6.85 -3.37 17.05
C ALA A 72 -5.62 -2.45 17.27
N GLN A 73 -5.11 -1.83 16.19
CA GLN A 73 -3.96 -0.93 16.20
C GLN A 73 -3.91 -0.08 14.92
N ASP A 74 -3.18 1.02 14.98
CA ASP A 74 -2.85 1.80 13.79
C ASP A 74 -2.03 0.97 12.79
N VAL A 75 -2.29 1.19 11.51
CA VAL A 75 -1.68 0.47 10.39
C VAL A 75 -1.10 1.46 9.39
N ILE A 76 0.14 1.20 8.98
CA ILE A 76 0.75 1.86 7.81
C ILE A 76 1.03 0.79 6.77
N LEU A 77 0.53 1.00 5.55
CA LEU A 77 0.78 0.15 4.41
C LEU A 77 1.65 0.89 3.40
N TYR A 78 2.72 0.25 2.95
CA TYR A 78 3.73 0.80 2.07
C TYR A 78 3.59 0.24 0.66
N ALA A 79 3.44 1.11 -0.33
CA ALA A 79 3.37 0.72 -1.73
C ALA A 79 4.68 0.08 -2.18
N GLN A 80 4.58 -1.08 -2.81
CA GLN A 80 5.70 -1.77 -3.44
C GLN A 80 5.56 -1.67 -4.95
N TRP A 81 6.59 -1.12 -5.60
CA TRP A 81 6.56 -0.78 -7.02
C TRP A 81 7.42 -1.71 -7.86
N LYS A 82 7.01 -1.93 -9.11
CA LYS A 82 7.83 -2.54 -10.16
C LYS A 82 8.09 -1.50 -11.23
N LYS A 83 9.37 -1.23 -11.55
CA LYS A 83 9.73 -0.44 -12.73
C LYS A 83 9.21 -1.14 -13.99
N THR A 84 8.48 -0.44 -14.84
CA THR A 84 8.20 -0.91 -16.19
C THR A 84 9.50 -0.81 -16.97
N LYS A 85 9.88 -1.87 -17.70
CA LYS A 85 10.99 -1.74 -18.63
C LYS A 85 10.59 -0.68 -19.66
N SER A 86 11.33 0.43 -19.71
CA SER A 86 11.44 1.16 -20.97
C SER A 86 12.22 0.23 -21.89
N ASP A 87 11.66 -0.15 -23.03
CA ASP A 87 12.37 -0.92 -24.03
C ASP A 87 13.54 -0.09 -24.58
N ASN A 88 14.67 -0.09 -23.87
CA ASN A 88 15.93 0.39 -24.40
C ASN A 88 16.58 -0.77 -25.16
N ASN A 89 16.02 -1.13 -26.32
CA ASN A 89 16.73 -1.91 -27.32
C ASN A 89 17.85 -1.05 -27.93
N ASN A 90 18.92 -0.77 -27.19
CA ASN A 90 20.16 -0.17 -27.72
C ASN A 90 21.45 -0.63 -27.02
N ASP A 91 21.39 -1.51 -26.01
CA ASP A 91 22.60 -1.94 -25.26
C ASP A 91 23.36 -3.14 -25.88
N GLU A 92 23.03 -3.58 -27.10
CA GLU A 92 23.77 -4.64 -27.82
C GLU A 92 24.76 -4.15 -28.90
N ILE A 93 24.84 -2.85 -29.23
CA ILE A 93 25.72 -2.37 -30.32
C ILE A 93 27.12 -1.92 -29.85
N SER A 94 27.41 -1.88 -28.55
CA SER A 94 28.70 -1.34 -28.04
C SER A 94 29.80 -2.37 -27.78
N LYS A 95 29.60 -3.66 -28.08
CA LYS A 95 30.64 -4.71 -27.91
C LYS A 95 31.24 -5.25 -29.20
N LYS A 96 31.00 -4.61 -30.34
CA LYS A 96 31.63 -5.02 -31.61
C LYS A 96 31.93 -3.83 -32.52
N ARG A 97 32.97 -3.07 -32.19
CA ARG A 97 33.84 -2.35 -33.13
C ARG A 97 35.12 -1.93 -32.44
#